data_AF-A0A2E9LIR2-F1
#
_entry.id   AF-A0A2E9LIR2-F1
#
_cell.length_a   1.000
_cell.length_b   1.000
_cell.length_c   1.000
_cell.angle_alpha   90.00
_cell.angle_beta   90.00
_cell.angle_gamma   90.00
#
_symmetry.space_group_name_H-M   'P 1'
#
loop_
_entity.id
_entity.type
_entity.pdbx_description
1 polymer ?
#
loop_
_entity_poly.entity_id
_entity_poly.type
_entity_poly.pdbx_seq_one_letter_code
_entity_poly.pdbx_strand_id
1 'polypeptide(L)'
;MATTSGSQQSEQTQQYDVVGTRPIRHDGLDKVIGAAKFGADTQLSGMLHGKVLRSPHAHARIKSIDTSKAEALPGVTAVVTSKDFPIIGNVVIDLAEGGSRLLAEHIMAAD
;
A
#
# COMPACT_ATOMS: atom_id res chain seq x y z
N MET A 1 -64.65 23.85 -13.32
CA MET A 1 -63.66 23.65 -14.40
C MET A 1 -62.44 24.48 -14.05
N ALA A 2 -61.24 23.96 -13.83
CA ALA A 2 -60.66 22.65 -14.12
C ALA A 2 -59.70 22.26 -12.97
N THR A 3 -59.72 21.00 -12.58
CA THR A 3 -58.78 20.38 -11.64
C THR A 3 -57.57 19.89 -12.42
N THR A 4 -56.39 20.50 -12.24
CA THR A 4 -55.14 19.99 -12.80
C THR A 4 -54.63 18.86 -11.91
N SER A 5 -54.94 17.63 -12.28
CA SER A 5 -54.35 16.41 -11.70
C SER A 5 -52.91 16.28 -12.21
N GLY A 6 -51.94 16.72 -11.42
CA GLY A 6 -50.53 16.42 -11.63
C GLY A 6 -50.33 14.91 -11.46
N SER A 7 -49.99 14.23 -12.56
CA SER A 7 -49.60 12.82 -12.55
C SER A 7 -48.29 12.67 -11.79
N GLN A 8 -48.35 12.14 -10.57
CA GLN A 8 -47.17 11.62 -9.89
C GLN A 8 -46.70 10.37 -10.65
N GLN A 9 -45.64 10.52 -11.45
CA GLN A 9 -44.90 9.37 -11.94
C GLN A 9 -44.15 8.77 -10.75
N SER A 10 -44.60 7.61 -10.31
CA SER A 10 -43.90 6.80 -9.33
C SER A 10 -42.54 6.39 -9.90
N GLU A 11 -41.46 6.79 -9.24
CA GLU A 11 -40.13 6.23 -9.49
C GLU A 11 -40.21 4.71 -9.26
N GLN A 12 -40.21 3.94 -10.34
CA GLN A 12 -40.11 2.49 -10.25
C GLN A 12 -38.71 2.17 -9.73
N THR A 13 -38.60 1.92 -8.43
CA THR A 13 -37.36 1.47 -7.82
C THR A 13 -37.02 0.11 -8.42
N GLN A 14 -35.96 0.07 -9.24
CA GLN A 14 -35.48 -1.18 -9.82
C GLN A 14 -35.19 -2.17 -8.70
N GLN A 15 -35.94 -3.27 -8.66
CA GLN A 15 -35.76 -4.32 -7.67
C GLN A 15 -34.54 -5.16 -8.06
N TYR A 16 -33.51 -5.13 -7.23
CA TYR A 16 -32.30 -5.93 -7.42
C TYR A 16 -32.35 -7.17 -6.52
N ASP A 17 -31.84 -8.30 -7.01
CA ASP A 17 -31.83 -9.57 -6.27
C ASP A 17 -30.95 -9.54 -5.02
N VAL A 18 -29.91 -8.69 -5.03
CA VAL A 18 -28.87 -8.67 -3.98
C VAL A 18 -28.96 -7.42 -3.10
N VAL A 19 -29.36 -6.27 -3.65
CA VAL A 19 -29.37 -4.99 -2.92
C VAL A 19 -30.42 -5.03 -1.82
N GLY A 20 -30.01 -4.78 -0.57
CA GLY A 20 -30.89 -4.81 0.60
C GLY A 20 -31.09 -6.20 1.21
N THR A 21 -30.45 -7.24 0.68
CA THR A 21 -30.50 -8.61 1.23
C THR A 21 -29.26 -8.92 2.09
N ARG A 22 -29.21 -10.10 2.72
CA ARG A 22 -28.06 -10.61 3.48
C ARG A 22 -27.39 -11.76 2.72
N PRO A 23 -26.68 -11.51 1.61
CA PRO A 23 -26.06 -12.56 0.82
C PRO A 23 -24.89 -13.21 1.58
N ILE A 24 -24.56 -14.45 1.20
CA ILE A 24 -23.40 -15.15 1.74
C ILE A 24 -22.14 -14.42 1.31
N ARG A 25 -21.22 -14.22 2.26
CA ARG A 25 -19.90 -13.65 1.98
C ARG A 25 -18.99 -14.76 1.47
N HIS A 26 -18.71 -14.77 0.16
CA HIS A 26 -17.94 -15.83 -0.51
C HIS A 26 -16.54 -16.05 0.08
N ASP A 27 -15.87 -14.99 0.52
CA ASP A 27 -14.55 -15.07 1.17
C ASP A 27 -14.62 -15.41 2.68
N GLY A 28 -15.84 -15.53 3.22
CA GLY A 28 -16.07 -15.62 4.64
C GLY A 28 -15.56 -16.93 5.23
N LEU A 29 -15.83 -18.03 4.54
CA LEU A 29 -15.42 -19.38 4.94
C LEU A 29 -13.89 -19.47 5.04
N ASP A 30 -13.18 -19.13 3.96
CA ASP A 30 -11.72 -19.25 3.89
C ASP A 30 -11.01 -18.42 4.97
N LYS A 31 -11.55 -17.24 5.29
CA LYS A 31 -11.02 -16.37 6.36
C LYS A 31 -11.22 -16.95 7.75
N VAL A 32 -12.37 -17.58 8.05
CA VAL A 32 -12.65 -18.09 9.40
C VAL A 32 -11.98 -19.43 9.68
N ILE A 33 -11.66 -20.22 8.66
CA ILE A 33 -10.96 -21.50 8.82
C ILE A 33 -9.43 -21.39 8.64
N GLY A 34 -8.91 -20.19 8.33
CA GLY A 34 -7.48 -19.98 8.07
C GLY A 34 -6.99 -20.55 6.73
N ALA A 35 -7.88 -20.80 5.78
CA ALA A 35 -7.51 -21.25 4.43
C ALA A 35 -7.20 -20.08 3.48
N ALA A 36 -7.62 -18.87 3.83
CA ALA A 36 -7.30 -17.66 3.08
C ALA A 36 -5.78 -17.43 3.08
N LYS A 37 -5.20 -17.23 1.89
CA LYS A 37 -3.78 -16.92 1.73
C LYS A 37 -3.57 -15.41 1.73
N PHE A 38 -2.76 -14.94 2.67
CA PHE A 38 -2.31 -13.56 2.75
C PHE A 38 -0.87 -13.44 2.26
N GLY A 39 -0.41 -12.21 1.99
CA GLY A 39 0.95 -11.97 1.50
C GLY A 39 2.04 -12.52 2.43
N ALA A 40 1.78 -12.54 3.74
CA ALA A 40 2.70 -13.08 4.74
C ALA A 40 2.77 -14.63 4.75
N ASP A 41 1.79 -15.31 4.16
CA ASP A 41 1.73 -16.78 4.15
C ASP A 41 2.52 -17.39 2.98
N THR A 42 2.99 -16.54 2.07
CA THR A 42 3.73 -16.98 0.89
C THR A 42 5.19 -17.18 1.25
N GLN A 43 5.75 -18.33 0.87
CA GLN A 43 7.18 -18.62 0.94
C GLN A 43 7.68 -19.03 -0.43
N LEU A 44 8.75 -18.39 -0.90
CA LEU A 44 9.37 -18.63 -2.19
C LEU A 44 10.84 -19.01 -1.97
N SER A 45 11.39 -19.85 -2.85
CA SER A 45 12.81 -20.19 -2.79
C SER A 45 13.65 -18.93 -3.02
N GLY A 46 14.63 -18.67 -2.14
CA GLY A 46 15.45 -17.47 -2.19
C GLY A 46 14.79 -16.18 -1.67
N MET A 47 13.63 -16.26 -1.01
CA MET A 47 12.97 -15.09 -0.42
C MET A 47 13.85 -14.44 0.66
N LEU A 48 14.15 -13.15 0.46
CA LEU A 48 14.83 -12.33 1.46
C LEU A 48 13.83 -11.72 2.46
N HIS A 49 14.30 -11.39 3.65
CA HIS A 49 13.50 -10.70 4.67
C HIS A 49 14.09 -9.33 4.94
N GLY A 50 13.28 -8.30 4.76
CA GLY A 50 13.65 -6.91 5.01
C GLY A 50 13.15 -6.42 6.36
N LYS A 51 13.92 -5.54 7.00
CA LYS A 51 13.49 -4.80 8.19
C LYS A 51 13.84 -3.34 8.03
N VAL A 52 12.88 -2.46 8.34
CA VAL A 52 13.06 -1.01 8.26
C VAL A 52 13.56 -0.47 9.59
N LEU A 53 14.73 0.18 9.60
CA LEU A 53 15.19 1.00 10.71
C LEU A 53 14.46 2.35 10.64
N ARG A 54 13.70 2.69 11.69
CA ARG A 54 12.93 3.94 11.73
C ARG A 54 13.60 4.98 12.61
N SER A 55 13.37 6.26 12.28
CA SER A 55 13.84 7.38 13.09
C SER A 55 13.24 7.32 14.50
N PRO A 56 14.05 7.47 15.57
CA PRO A 56 13.55 7.67 16.92
C PRO A 56 13.11 9.13 17.18
N HIS A 57 13.41 10.05 16.27
CA HIS A 57 13.06 11.46 16.38
C HIS A 57 11.85 11.79 15.49
N ALA A 58 10.89 12.55 16.01
CA ALA A 58 9.72 12.99 15.25
C ALA A 58 10.09 13.97 14.11
N HIS A 59 11.11 14.81 14.32
CA HIS A 59 11.66 15.70 13.30
C HIS A 59 13.14 15.95 13.56
N ALA A 60 13.99 15.61 12.59
CA ALA A 60 15.44 15.82 12.66
C ALA A 60 16.04 15.85 11.25
N ARG A 61 17.18 16.52 11.10
CA ARG A 61 18.06 16.35 9.94
C ARG A 61 19.02 15.20 10.21
N ILE A 62 19.09 14.24 9.30
CA ILE A 62 20.09 13.18 9.34
C ILE A 62 21.43 13.83 8.97
N LYS A 63 22.45 13.64 9.79
CA LYS A 63 23.81 14.17 9.52
C LYS A 63 24.72 13.16 8.85
N SER A 64 24.49 11.89 9.14
CA SER A 64 25.29 10.76 8.69
C SER A 64 24.54 9.47 8.95
N ILE A 65 24.70 8.49 8.06
CA ILE A 65 24.24 7.11 8.25
C ILE A 65 25.47 6.20 8.08
N ASP A 66 25.77 5.39 9.10
CA ASP A 66 26.84 4.39 9.04
C ASP A 66 26.21 3.00 8.92
N THR A 67 26.36 2.38 7.76
CA THR A 67 25.84 1.03 7.44
C THR A 67 26.87 -0.08 7.63
N SER A 68 28.13 0.25 7.94
CA SER A 68 29.26 -0.69 7.93
C SER A 68 29.03 -1.92 8.83
N LYS A 69 28.50 -1.70 10.02
CA LYS A 69 28.18 -2.78 10.96
C LYS A 69 27.07 -3.69 10.47
N ALA A 70 26.06 -3.13 9.81
CA ALA A 70 24.95 -3.91 9.28
C ALA A 70 25.40 -4.76 8.07
N GLU A 71 26.21 -4.18 7.19
CA GLU A 71 26.77 -4.88 6.02
C GLU A 71 27.74 -6.00 6.41
N ALA A 72 28.48 -5.85 7.50
CA ALA A 72 29.42 -6.86 7.99
C ALA A 72 28.76 -8.07 8.67
N LEU A 73 27.45 -8.01 8.97
CA LEU A 73 26.77 -9.11 9.67
C LEU A 73 26.53 -10.31 8.73
N PRO A 74 26.90 -11.53 9.16
CA PRO A 74 26.59 -12.73 8.40
C PRO A 74 25.08 -12.88 8.15
N GLY A 75 24.70 -13.10 6.90
CA GLY A 75 23.30 -13.25 6.48
C GLY A 75 22.61 -11.97 6.01
N VAL A 76 23.25 -10.80 6.17
CA VAL A 76 22.76 -9.57 5.54
C VAL A 76 23.10 -9.61 4.05
N THR A 77 22.08 -9.52 3.20
CA THR A 77 22.27 -9.49 1.74
C THR A 77 22.47 -8.08 1.21
N ALA A 78 21.77 -7.09 1.78
CA ALA A 78 21.87 -5.69 1.38
C ALA A 78 21.43 -4.75 2.51
N VAL A 79 22.00 -3.56 2.54
CA VAL A 79 21.53 -2.42 3.33
C VAL A 79 21.19 -1.30 2.35
N VAL A 80 19.95 -0.85 2.36
CA VAL A 80 19.43 0.12 1.37
C VAL A 80 19.16 1.45 2.06
N THR A 81 19.69 2.52 1.49
CA THR A 81 19.56 3.91 1.91
C THR A 81 18.99 4.76 0.77
N SER A 82 18.82 6.07 0.97
CA SER A 82 18.46 6.99 -0.12
C SER A 82 19.47 7.00 -1.29
N LYS A 83 20.76 6.74 -1.02
CA LYS A 83 21.85 6.77 -2.02
C LYS A 83 21.69 5.69 -3.10
N ASP A 84 20.97 4.63 -2.81
CA ASP A 84 20.72 3.51 -3.73
C ASP A 84 19.63 3.83 -4.77
N PHE A 85 18.88 4.93 -4.56
CA PHE A 85 17.85 5.36 -5.48
C PHE A 85 18.39 6.43 -6.43
N PRO A 86 18.27 6.26 -7.76
CA PRO A 86 18.68 7.28 -8.69
C PRO A 86 17.76 8.50 -8.56
N ILE A 87 18.35 9.65 -8.25
CA ILE A 87 17.69 10.95 -8.42
C ILE A 87 17.68 11.24 -9.92
N ILE A 88 16.71 10.67 -10.63
CA ILE A 88 16.52 10.94 -12.06
C ILE A 88 16.04 12.39 -12.16
N GLY A 89 16.90 13.26 -12.69
CA GLY A 89 16.59 14.68 -12.84
C GLY A 89 15.37 14.90 -13.73
N ASN A 90 14.48 15.82 -13.34
CA ASN A 90 13.31 16.42 -14.01
C ASN A 90 12.40 15.57 -14.91
N VAL A 91 12.62 14.26 -15.03
CA VAL A 91 11.74 13.34 -15.73
C VAL A 91 10.77 12.80 -14.68
N VAL A 92 9.54 13.25 -14.76
CA VAL A 92 8.43 12.71 -13.96
C VAL A 92 8.20 11.28 -14.46
N ILE A 93 8.85 10.30 -13.82
CA ILE A 93 8.42 8.91 -13.93
C ILE A 93 7.30 8.77 -12.91
N ASP A 94 6.07 8.98 -13.39
CA ASP A 94 4.85 8.77 -12.62
C ASP A 94 4.58 7.26 -12.52
N LEU A 95 5.33 6.60 -11.64
CA LEU A 95 4.83 5.40 -10.99
C LEU A 95 3.73 5.92 -10.08
N ALA A 96 2.50 5.43 -10.20
CA ALA A 96 1.28 5.97 -9.59
C ALA A 96 1.32 6.38 -8.09
N GLU A 97 2.40 6.05 -7.35
CA GLU A 97 2.67 6.42 -5.96
C GLU A 97 3.92 7.33 -5.77
N GLY A 98 4.39 8.00 -6.83
CA GLY A 98 5.57 8.87 -6.85
C GLY A 98 6.83 8.21 -7.42
N GLY A 99 7.65 8.99 -8.12
CA GLY A 99 8.87 8.53 -8.78
C GLY A 99 10.04 8.26 -7.82
N SER A 100 11.16 7.74 -8.35
CA SER A 100 12.37 7.41 -7.58
C SER A 100 12.92 8.57 -6.75
N ARG A 101 12.67 9.80 -7.17
CA ARG A 101 13.01 11.04 -6.43
C ARG A 101 12.24 11.18 -5.11
N LEU A 102 10.95 10.82 -5.08
CA LEU A 102 10.16 10.85 -3.83
C LEU A 102 10.76 9.88 -2.81
N LEU A 103 11.12 8.67 -3.27
CA LEU A 103 11.75 7.66 -2.43
C LEU A 103 13.08 8.15 -1.87
N ALA A 104 13.94 8.71 -2.72
CA ALA A 104 15.26 9.20 -2.32
C ALA A 104 15.20 10.38 -1.35
N GLU A 105 14.33 11.37 -1.61
CA GLU A 105 14.34 12.66 -0.88
C GLU A 105 13.41 12.68 0.35
N HIS A 106 12.31 11.92 0.35
CA HIS A 106 11.23 12.10 1.33
C HIS A 106 10.85 10.83 2.12
N ILE A 107 11.15 9.65 1.60
CA ILE A 107 10.75 8.36 2.24
C ILE A 107 11.94 7.68 2.88
N MET A 108 13.06 7.57 2.17
CA MET A 108 14.27 6.91 2.64
C MET A 108 15.16 7.86 3.44
N ALA A 109 16.01 7.28 4.28
CA ALA A 109 16.96 8.04 5.08
C ALA A 109 18.05 8.66 4.17
N ALA A 110 18.15 9.99 4.18
CA ALA A 110 19.15 10.78 3.44
C ALA A 110 19.94 11.70 4.38
N ASP A 111 21.26 11.55 4.40
CA ASP A 111 22.23 12.39 5.11
C ASP A 111 22.74 13.58 4.27
#